data_AF-A0A258FVY6-F1
#
_entry.id   AF-A0A258FVY6-F1
#
_cell.length_a   1.000
_cell.length_b   1.000
_cell.length_c   1.000
_cell.angle_alpha   90.00
_cell.angle_beta   90.00
_cell.angle_gamma   90.00
#
_symmetry.space_group_name_H-M   'P 1'
#
loop_
_entity.id
_entity.type
_entity.pdbx_description
1 polymer ?
#
loop_
_entity_poly.entity_id
_entity_poly.type
_entity_poly.pdbx_seq_one_letter_code
_entity_poly.pdbx_strand_id
1 'polypeptide(L)'
;MLKSILAVAAVSLALTAAAVEAEASPVATPQQGYSVVPVAPSERSGRSRQIRCSVGQMRETNCTFTPLFGDGSFQLDGPDIAYRLIISDGEGYLFEVFSRDERVAVGGTYRRDNRDRACWVAVERTPAPSRICAR
;
A
#
# COMPACT_ATOMS: atom_id res chain seq x y z
N MET A 1 -61.93 -56.47 21.98
CA MET A 1 -62.63 -55.51 21.11
C MET A 1 -61.59 -54.80 20.27
N LEU A 2 -61.85 -54.73 18.97
CA LEU A 2 -60.95 -54.46 17.87
C LEU A 2 -60.91 -52.95 17.56
N LYS A 3 -59.84 -52.52 16.87
CA LYS A 3 -59.69 -51.31 16.03
C LYS A 3 -59.22 -50.05 16.77
N SER A 4 -58.38 -49.17 16.23
CA SER A 4 -57.50 -49.14 15.05
C SER A 4 -56.81 -47.77 15.18
N ILE A 5 -55.49 -47.72 15.38
CA ILE A 5 -54.76 -46.45 15.39
C ILE A 5 -54.41 -46.13 13.93
N LEU A 6 -55.10 -45.13 13.37
CA LEU A 6 -54.83 -44.59 12.04
C LEU A 6 -53.60 -43.68 12.12
N ALA A 7 -52.58 -44.06 11.34
CA ALA A 7 -51.44 -43.25 10.98
C ALA A 7 -51.84 -42.23 9.90
N VAL A 8 -51.34 -40.99 9.99
CA VAL A 8 -51.25 -40.09 8.83
C VAL A 8 -49.92 -39.33 8.86
N ALA A 9 -49.07 -39.78 7.94
CA ALA A 9 -48.02 -39.12 7.18
C ALA A 9 -47.48 -37.75 7.65
N ALA A 10 -46.22 -37.75 8.08
CA ALA A 10 -45.36 -36.56 8.04
C ALA A 10 -45.01 -36.24 6.57
N VAL A 11 -45.43 -35.07 6.09
CA VAL A 11 -45.04 -34.53 4.78
C VAL A 11 -43.70 -33.82 4.96
N SER A 12 -42.61 -34.46 4.53
CA SER A 12 -41.30 -33.83 4.44
C SER A 12 -41.25 -32.93 3.21
N LEU A 13 -41.29 -31.61 3.39
CA LEU A 13 -40.94 -30.66 2.34
C LEU A 13 -39.41 -30.68 2.15
N ALA A 14 -38.96 -31.26 1.05
CA ALA A 14 -37.59 -31.10 0.57
C ALA A 14 -37.44 -29.70 -0.03
N LEU A 15 -36.76 -28.80 0.69
CA LEU A 15 -36.27 -27.55 0.12
C LEU A 15 -35.08 -27.87 -0.79
N THR A 16 -35.27 -27.71 -2.09
CA THR A 16 -34.20 -27.65 -3.09
C THR A 16 -33.35 -26.41 -2.82
N ALA A 17 -32.14 -26.62 -2.29
CA ALA A 17 -31.13 -25.58 -2.26
C ALA A 17 -30.70 -25.29 -3.71
N ALA A 18 -31.04 -24.10 -4.21
CA ALA A 18 -30.43 -23.56 -5.41
C ALA A 18 -28.95 -23.30 -5.11
N ALA A 19 -28.09 -24.18 -5.59
CA ALA A 19 -26.66 -23.93 -5.67
C ALA A 19 -26.46 -22.82 -6.71
N VAL A 20 -26.31 -21.58 -6.23
CA VAL A 20 -25.78 -20.49 -7.03
C VAL A 20 -24.31 -20.83 -7.24
N GLU A 21 -23.96 -21.34 -8.42
CA GLU A 21 -22.59 -21.35 -8.90
C GLU A 21 -22.14 -19.89 -8.95
N ALA A 22 -21.49 -19.44 -7.88
CA ALA A 22 -20.69 -18.24 -7.91
C ALA A 22 -19.55 -18.54 -8.89
N GLU A 23 -19.68 -18.01 -10.11
CA GLU A 23 -18.57 -17.93 -11.06
C GLU A 23 -17.41 -17.28 -10.32
N ALA A 24 -16.43 -18.11 -9.97
CA ALA A 24 -15.19 -17.66 -9.38
C ALA A 24 -14.52 -16.77 -10.43
N SER A 25 -14.71 -15.46 -10.28
CA SER A 25 -13.88 -14.48 -10.99
C SER A 25 -12.43 -14.88 -10.78
N PRO A 26 -11.62 -15.00 -11.85
CA PRO A 26 -10.23 -15.37 -11.68
C PRO A 26 -9.60 -14.37 -10.73
N VAL A 27 -9.09 -14.87 -9.60
CA VAL A 27 -8.29 -14.08 -8.66
C VAL A 27 -7.14 -13.52 -9.48
N ALA A 28 -7.22 -12.22 -9.80
CA ALA A 28 -6.15 -11.49 -10.44
C ALA A 28 -4.93 -11.67 -9.55
N THR A 29 -4.01 -12.52 -9.99
CA THR A 29 -2.75 -12.73 -9.28
C THR A 29 -2.01 -11.38 -9.38
N PRO A 30 -1.68 -10.71 -8.26
CA PRO A 30 -1.00 -9.43 -8.35
C PRO A 30 0.39 -9.67 -8.94
N GLN A 31 0.56 -9.39 -10.24
CA GLN A 31 1.86 -9.22 -10.86
C GLN A 31 2.39 -7.83 -10.46
N GLN A 32 2.71 -7.66 -9.17
CA GLN A 32 3.12 -6.36 -8.62
C GLN A 32 4.62 -6.40 -8.34
N GLY A 33 5.43 -6.44 -9.40
CA GLY A 33 6.73 -5.78 -9.32
C GLY A 33 6.43 -4.29 -9.42
N TYR A 34 6.77 -3.50 -8.40
CA TYR A 34 6.53 -2.06 -8.43
C TYR A 34 7.33 -1.48 -9.61
N SER A 35 6.65 -1.14 -10.71
CA SER A 35 7.26 -0.45 -11.83
C SER A 35 7.49 1.02 -11.45
N VAL A 36 8.60 1.61 -11.90
CA VAL A 36 8.92 3.02 -11.66
C VAL A 36 7.71 3.90 -12.00
N VAL A 37 7.18 4.62 -11.00
CA VAL A 37 6.01 5.47 -11.22
C VAL A 37 6.46 6.79 -11.84
N PRO A 38 5.94 7.17 -13.02
CA PRO A 38 6.40 8.38 -13.69
C PRO A 38 6.05 9.65 -12.91
N VAL A 39 7.08 10.40 -12.52
CA VAL A 39 6.96 11.76 -11.97
C VAL A 39 6.86 12.77 -13.11
N ALA A 40 5.89 13.70 -13.04
CA ALA A 40 5.71 14.72 -14.07
C ALA A 40 6.92 15.67 -14.14
N PRO A 41 7.32 16.16 -15.34
CA PRO A 41 8.49 17.04 -15.46
C PRO A 41 8.42 18.30 -14.59
N SER A 42 7.21 18.87 -14.41
CA SER A 42 6.97 20.04 -13.56
C SER A 42 7.17 19.80 -12.07
N GLU A 43 7.11 18.55 -11.61
CA GLU A 43 7.34 18.19 -10.21
C GLU A 43 8.83 17.97 -9.91
N ARG A 44 9.65 17.65 -10.93
CA ARG A 44 11.06 17.29 -10.74
C ARG A 44 11.89 18.53 -10.47
N SER A 45 12.62 18.51 -9.36
CA SER A 45 13.59 19.55 -9.01
C SER A 45 15.03 19.19 -9.40
N GLY A 46 15.24 18.00 -9.95
CA GLY A 46 16.55 17.52 -10.38
C GLY A 46 16.48 16.17 -11.09
N ARG A 47 17.66 15.62 -11.38
CA ARG A 47 17.78 14.32 -12.05
C ARG A 47 17.47 13.17 -11.09
N SER A 48 16.71 12.20 -11.58
CA SER A 48 16.58 10.91 -10.91
C SER A 48 17.92 10.18 -10.88
N ARG A 49 18.18 9.43 -9.81
CA ARG A 49 19.43 8.69 -9.62
C ARG A 49 19.19 7.37 -8.90
N GLN A 50 20.05 6.38 -9.15
CA GLN A 50 20.05 5.13 -8.41
C GLN A 50 20.73 5.33 -7.05
N ILE A 51 20.08 4.85 -5.99
CA ILE A 51 20.51 4.98 -4.59
C ILE A 51 20.21 3.69 -3.82
N ARG A 52 20.67 3.62 -2.58
CA ARG A 52 20.22 2.61 -1.62
C ARG A 52 19.11 3.21 -0.76
N CYS A 53 18.04 2.47 -0.53
CA CYS A 53 16.97 2.98 0.31
C CYS A 53 16.36 1.89 1.19
N SER A 54 15.77 2.31 2.31
CA SER A 54 15.06 1.45 3.26
C SER A 54 13.82 2.15 3.80
N VAL A 55 12.75 1.37 4.02
CA VAL A 55 11.48 1.85 4.58
C VAL A 55 11.07 0.90 5.71
N GLY A 56 10.77 1.45 6.87
CA GLY A 56 10.43 0.71 8.08
C GLY A 56 11.56 -0.22 8.51
N GLN A 57 11.27 -1.52 8.57
CA GLN A 57 12.23 -2.58 8.96
C GLN A 57 12.77 -3.36 7.76
N MET A 58 12.47 -2.92 6.54
CA MET A 58 12.94 -3.62 5.35
C MET A 58 14.45 -3.49 5.19
N ARG A 59 15.05 -4.52 4.60
CA ARG A 59 16.46 -4.47 4.18
C ARG A 59 16.65 -3.37 3.16
N GLU A 60 17.84 -2.78 3.15
CA GLU A 60 18.18 -1.84 2.09
C GLU A 60 18.10 -2.52 0.72
N THR A 61 17.52 -1.80 -0.24
CA THR A 61 17.41 -2.22 -1.63
C THR A 61 17.86 -1.11 -2.57
N ASN A 62 18.04 -1.43 -3.85
CA ASN A 62 18.34 -0.44 -4.88
C ASN A 62 17.03 0.27 -5.26
N CYS A 63 17.08 1.60 -5.31
CA CYS A 63 15.90 2.42 -5.57
C CYS A 63 16.28 3.57 -6.50
N THR A 64 15.31 4.00 -7.31
CA THR A 64 15.37 5.26 -8.02
C THR A 64 14.89 6.36 -7.10
N PHE A 65 15.76 7.32 -6.81
CA PHE A 65 15.41 8.55 -6.11
C PHE A 65 15.15 9.66 -7.12
N THR A 66 13.97 10.25 -7.05
CA THR A 66 13.60 11.43 -7.85
C THR A 66 13.35 12.61 -6.93
N PRO A 67 14.19 13.66 -6.94
CA PRO A 67 13.94 14.86 -6.16
C PRO A 67 12.75 15.64 -6.73
N LEU A 68 11.88 16.11 -5.83
CA LEU A 68 10.66 16.84 -6.15
C LEU A 68 10.73 18.26 -5.59
N PHE A 69 10.07 19.21 -6.25
CA PHE A 69 9.70 20.58 -5.83
C PHE A 69 10.81 21.55 -5.32
N GLY A 70 12.01 21.07 -4.96
CA GLY A 70 13.15 21.87 -4.52
C GLY A 70 13.20 22.12 -3.01
N ASP A 71 12.20 21.65 -2.27
CA ASP A 71 12.06 21.75 -0.81
C ASP A 71 12.68 20.57 -0.05
N GLY A 72 13.10 19.54 -0.79
CA GLY A 72 13.61 18.28 -0.24
C GLY A 72 12.61 17.13 -0.29
N SER A 73 11.42 17.35 -0.85
CA SER A 73 10.46 16.31 -1.24
C SER A 73 11.09 15.34 -2.24
N PHE A 74 10.63 14.10 -2.25
CA PHE A 74 11.18 13.09 -3.14
C PHE A 74 10.21 11.94 -3.40
N GLN A 75 10.49 11.18 -4.46
CA GLN A 75 9.91 9.85 -4.70
C GLN A 75 11.00 8.78 -4.70
N LEU A 76 10.69 7.62 -4.12
CA LEU A 76 11.47 6.40 -4.12
C LEU A 76 10.71 5.31 -4.87
N ASP A 77 11.31 4.79 -5.93
CA ASP A 77 10.79 3.67 -6.69
C ASP A 77 11.81 2.51 -6.64
N GLY A 78 11.44 1.40 -6.01
CA GLY A 78 12.27 0.20 -5.88
C GLY A 78 11.48 -1.06 -6.22
N PRO A 79 12.09 -2.25 -6.13
CA PRO A 79 11.44 -3.52 -6.50
C PRO A 79 10.15 -3.78 -5.71
N ASP A 80 10.16 -3.46 -4.42
CA ASP A 80 9.11 -3.75 -3.45
C ASP A 80 8.53 -2.48 -2.81
N ILE A 81 8.89 -1.30 -3.35
CA ILE A 81 8.47 -0.02 -2.78
C ILE A 81 8.15 1.02 -3.85
N ALA A 82 7.13 1.82 -3.57
CA ALA A 82 6.83 3.05 -4.29
C ALA A 82 6.31 4.08 -3.29
N TYR A 83 7.18 4.96 -2.81
CA TYR A 83 6.84 5.96 -1.80
C TYR A 83 7.16 7.37 -2.28
N ARG A 84 6.32 8.32 -1.94
CA ARG A 84 6.53 9.75 -2.16
C ARG A 84 6.45 10.47 -0.83
N LEU A 85 7.47 11.25 -0.49
CA LEU A 85 7.49 12.12 0.66
C LEU A 85 7.36 13.57 0.19
N ILE A 86 6.30 14.24 0.64
CA ILE A 86 6.03 15.66 0.36
C ILE A 86 6.28 16.46 1.62
N ILE A 87 7.04 17.54 1.51
CA ILE A 87 7.29 18.43 2.63
C ILE A 87 6.27 19.57 2.60
N SER A 88 5.57 19.78 3.71
CA SER A 88 4.74 20.97 3.94
C SER A 88 4.98 21.43 5.38
N ASP A 89 5.10 22.74 5.58
CA ASP A 89 5.25 23.35 6.91
C ASP A 89 6.40 22.76 7.76
N GLY A 90 7.46 22.29 7.09
CA GLY A 90 8.63 21.70 7.73
C GLY A 90 8.48 20.22 8.12
N GLU A 91 7.33 19.61 7.86
CA GLU A 91 7.07 18.19 8.11
C GLU A 91 6.90 17.41 6.80
N GLY A 92 7.28 16.13 6.83
CA GLY A 92 7.15 15.21 5.72
C GLY A 92 5.84 14.42 5.81
N TYR A 93 5.10 14.38 4.72
CA TYR A 93 3.89 13.58 4.55
C TYR A 93 4.20 12.43 3.59
N LEU A 94 4.00 11.21 4.05
CA LEU A 94 4.32 10.01 3.28
C LEU A 94 3.09 9.49 2.54
N PHE A 95 3.30 9.11 1.29
CA PHE A 95 2.31 8.49 0.42
C PHE A 95 2.88 7.21 -0.18
N GLU A 96 2.07 6.16 -0.21
CA GLU A 96 2.25 5.04 -1.13
C GLU A 96 1.76 5.46 -2.51
N VAL A 97 2.51 5.10 -3.54
CA VAL A 97 2.27 5.55 -4.91
C VAL A 97 1.96 4.33 -5.78
N PHE A 98 0.78 4.32 -6.37
CA PHE A 98 0.33 3.24 -7.27
C PHE A 98 0.40 3.68 -8.73
N SER A 99 0.21 4.98 -8.98
CA SER A 99 0.38 5.58 -10.30
C SER A 99 0.71 7.08 -10.18
N ARG A 100 0.80 7.78 -11.30
CA ARG A 100 1.03 9.23 -11.31
C ARG A 100 -0.05 9.99 -10.55
N ASP A 101 -1.30 9.56 -10.70
CA ASP A 101 -2.47 10.27 -10.19
C ASP A 101 -3.07 9.57 -8.95
N GLU A 102 -2.63 8.35 -8.65
CA GLU A 102 -3.11 7.55 -7.53
C GLU A 102 -2.03 7.40 -6.44
N ARG A 103 -2.35 7.94 -5.27
CA ARG A 103 -1.53 7.84 -4.07
C ARG A 103 -2.39 7.72 -2.83
N VAL A 104 -1.93 6.95 -1.86
CA VAL A 104 -2.62 6.76 -0.57
C VAL A 104 -1.72 7.31 0.53
N ALA A 105 -2.27 8.20 1.36
CA ALA A 105 -1.54 8.70 2.52
C ALA A 105 -1.31 7.58 3.53
N VAL A 106 -0.07 7.41 3.98
CA VAL A 106 0.29 6.38 4.96
C VAL A 106 -0.10 6.81 6.40
N GLY A 107 -0.38 8.10 6.59
CA GLY A 107 -0.78 8.69 7.86
C GLY A 107 0.41 9.13 8.72
N GLY A 108 0.14 10.09 9.61
CA GLY A 108 1.17 10.73 10.44
C GLY A 108 2.09 11.68 9.66
N THR A 109 3.05 12.25 10.36
CA THR A 109 4.07 13.11 9.79
C THR A 109 5.48 12.63 10.13
N TYR A 110 6.44 13.08 9.34
CA TYR A 110 7.83 12.69 9.41
C TYR A 110 8.71 13.91 9.62
N ARG A 111 9.78 13.75 10.39
CA ARG A 111 10.83 14.77 10.51
C ARG A 111 12.14 14.19 10.02
N ARG A 112 12.94 15.03 9.35
CA ARG A 112 14.29 14.64 8.95
C ARG A 112 15.11 14.33 10.21
N ASP A 113 15.80 13.19 10.21
CA ASP A 113 16.65 12.78 11.34
C ASP A 113 17.89 13.68 11.40
N ASN A 114 18.10 14.31 12.56
CA ASN A 114 19.24 15.20 12.80
C ASN A 114 20.57 14.45 12.83
N ARG A 115 20.56 13.15 13.17
CA ARG A 115 21.78 12.31 13.21
C ARG A 115 22.10 11.71 11.85
N ASP A 116 21.10 11.57 11.00
CA ASP A 116 21.23 10.96 9.68
C ASP A 116 20.31 11.65 8.67
N ARG A 117 20.84 12.66 7.98
CA ARG A 117 20.05 13.50 7.08
C ARG A 117 19.50 12.76 5.86
N ALA A 118 19.95 11.53 5.60
CA ALA A 118 19.37 10.67 4.58
C ALA A 118 18.02 10.08 5.02
N CYS A 119 17.68 10.17 6.32
CA CYS A 119 16.50 9.55 6.89
C CYS A 119 15.45 10.54 7.36
N TRP A 120 14.20 10.09 7.30
CA TRP A 120 13.00 10.71 7.83
C TRP A 120 12.37 9.75 8.83
N VAL A 121 12.00 10.24 10.00
CA VAL A 121 11.50 9.43 11.12
C VAL A 121 10.09 9.89 11.46
N ALA A 122 9.18 8.94 11.66
CA ALA A 122 7.80 9.22 12.03
C ALA A 122 7.76 9.95 13.38
N VAL A 123 6.96 11.01 13.48
CA VAL A 123 6.80 11.82 14.71
C VAL A 123 5.91 11.10 15.72
N GLU A 124 4.89 10.39 15.24
CA GLU A 124 3.90 9.69 16.06
C GLU A 124 4.10 8.18 16.00
N ARG A 125 3.52 7.46 16.97
CA ARG A 125 3.32 6.00 16.87
C ARG A 125 2.16 5.70 15.92
N THR A 126 2.29 6.11 14.68
CA THR A 126 1.40 5.72 13.60
C THR A 126 1.78 4.32 13.12
N PRO A 127 0.83 3.53 12.57
CA PRO A 127 1.12 2.23 11.96
C PRO A 127 2.02 2.33 10.70
N ALA A 128 2.40 3.54 10.31
CA ALA A 128 3.29 3.89 9.22
C ALA A 128 4.72 3.35 9.46
N PRO A 129 5.55 3.18 8.41
CA PRO A 129 6.94 2.81 8.59
C PRO A 129 7.63 3.85 9.47
N SER A 130 8.26 3.41 10.55
CA SER A 130 8.86 4.30 11.55
C SER A 130 10.00 5.15 11.02
N ARG A 131 10.63 4.74 9.90
CA ARG A 131 11.80 5.37 9.30
C ARG A 131 11.83 5.15 7.80
N ILE A 132 12.25 6.16 7.04
CA ILE A 132 12.52 6.07 5.60
C ILE A 132 13.88 6.67 5.34
N CYS A 133 14.75 5.98 4.63
CA CYS A 133 16.10 6.45 4.30
C CYS A 133 16.37 6.39 2.80
N ALA A 134 17.02 7.43 2.28
CA ALA A 134 17.44 7.56 0.88
C ALA A 134 18.94 7.93 0.81
N ARG A 135 19.81 6.94 0.55
CA ARG A 135 21.28 7.02 0.63
C ARG A 135 21.97 6.96 -0.73
#